data_AF-A0A9P6PDT6-F1
#
_entry.id   AF-A0A9P6PDT6-F1
#
_cell.length_a   1.000
_cell.length_b   1.000
_cell.length_c   1.000
_cell.angle_alpha   90.00
_cell.angle_beta   90.00
_cell.angle_gamma   90.00
#
_symmetry.space_group_name_H-M   'P 1'
#
loop_
_entity.id
_entity.type
_entity.pdbx_description
1 polymer ?
#
loop_
_entity_poly.entity_id
_entity_poly.type
_entity_poly.pdbx_seq_one_letter_code
_entity_poly.pdbx_strand_id
1 'polypeptide(L)'
;MPMTKDLEHVHEQLLEVARETQQISHTKYTADDIRHLQNKLHHIDEKYKQGCIDDRDTKNLSDDPYEHEGQAQVTDELERIHQTLHIMLSRIE
;
A
#
# COMPACT_ATOMS: atom_id res chain seq x y z
N MET A 1 -6.81 15.26 -13.93
CA MET A 1 -8.09 14.54 -13.75
C MET A 1 -8.20 14.19 -12.28
N PRO A 2 -9.38 14.33 -11.64
CA PRO A 2 -9.50 14.09 -10.20
C PRO A 2 -9.28 12.61 -9.92
N MET A 3 -8.33 12.31 -9.03
CA MET A 3 -8.26 11.00 -8.40
C MET A 3 -9.59 10.76 -7.69
N THR A 4 -10.12 9.53 -7.77
CA THR A 4 -11.24 9.11 -6.92
C THR A 4 -10.82 9.32 -5.46
N LYS A 5 -11.70 9.92 -4.64
CA LYS A 5 -11.39 10.31 -3.24
C LYS A 5 -10.86 9.14 -2.40
N ASP A 6 -11.25 7.92 -2.76
CA ASP A 6 -10.79 6.67 -2.16
C ASP A 6 -9.33 6.37 -2.49
N LEU A 7 -8.86 6.66 -3.71
CA LEU A 7 -7.47 6.47 -4.11
C LEU A 7 -6.54 7.48 -3.41
N GLU A 8 -7.00 8.74 -3.23
CA GLU A 8 -6.25 9.74 -2.46
C GLU A 8 -6.09 9.31 -1.00
N HIS A 9 -7.16 8.82 -0.36
CA HIS A 9 -7.09 8.31 1.01
C HIS A 9 -6.19 7.07 1.17
N VAL A 10 -6.16 6.18 0.17
CA VAL A 10 -5.23 5.04 0.17
C VAL A 10 -3.79 5.54 0.04
N HIS A 11 -3.54 6.48 -0.88
CA HIS A 11 -2.21 7.05 -1.06
C HIS A 11 -1.71 7.78 0.20
N GLU A 12 -2.55 8.56 0.87
CA GLU A 12 -2.19 9.22 2.14
C GLU A 12 -1.86 8.22 3.25
N GLN A 13 -2.68 7.17 3.43
CA GLN A 13 -2.39 6.11 4.40
C GLN A 13 -1.09 5.37 4.06
N LEU A 14 -0.80 5.18 2.78
CA LEU A 14 0.42 4.53 2.32
C LEU A 14 1.67 5.38 2.58
N LEU A 15 1.58 6.70 2.36
CA LEU A 15 2.63 7.65 2.73
C LEU A 15 2.88 7.66 4.25
N GLU A 16 1.83 7.54 5.06
CA GLU A 16 1.95 7.43 6.52
C GLU A 16 2.71 6.17 6.91
N VAL A 17 2.35 5.00 6.36
CA VAL A 17 3.06 3.74 6.60
C VAL A 17 4.51 3.79 6.09
N ALA A 18 4.77 4.43 4.95
CA ALA A 18 6.12 4.63 4.45
C ALA A 18 6.97 5.48 5.42
N ARG A 19 6.41 6.56 5.96
CA ARG A 19 7.07 7.40 6.97
C ARG A 19 7.30 6.65 8.26
N GLU A 20 6.31 5.92 8.77
CA GLU A 20 6.47 5.08 9.96
C GLU A 20 7.57 4.03 9.74
N THR A 21 7.60 3.37 8.58
CA THR A 21 8.61 2.37 8.23
C THR A 21 10.01 2.98 8.21
N GLN A 22 10.18 4.16 7.60
CA GLN A 22 11.46 4.86 7.61
C GLN A 22 11.88 5.25 9.03
N GLN A 23 10.97 5.83 9.82
CA GLN A 23 11.26 6.21 11.21
C GLN A 23 11.69 4.99 12.04
N ILE A 24 10.95 3.90 11.94
CA ILE A 24 11.23 2.65 12.66
C ILE A 24 12.57 2.08 12.20
N SER A 25 12.89 2.15 10.90
CA SER A 25 14.20 1.75 10.35
C SER A 25 15.40 2.53 10.89
N HIS A 26 15.19 3.74 11.41
CA HIS A 26 16.24 4.53 12.05
C HIS A 26 16.33 4.33 13.57
N THR A 27 15.41 3.57 14.16
CA THR A 27 15.37 3.28 15.61
C THR A 27 15.61 1.80 15.89
N LYS A 28 15.62 1.39 17.17
CA LYS A 28 15.55 -0.05 17.51
C LYS A 28 14.13 -0.53 17.26
N TYR A 29 14.00 -1.52 16.38
CA TYR A 29 12.72 -2.15 16.04
C TYR A 29 12.76 -3.64 16.35
N THR A 30 11.60 -4.20 16.63
CA THR A 30 11.40 -5.63 16.89
C THR A 30 10.64 -6.29 15.75
N ALA A 31 10.65 -7.62 15.69
CA ALA A 31 9.84 -8.36 14.74
C ALA A 31 8.32 -8.08 14.89
N ASP A 32 7.87 -7.72 16.11
CA ASP A 32 6.48 -7.35 16.36
C ASP A 32 6.13 -6.00 15.72
N ASP A 33 7.01 -5.01 15.81
CA ASP A 33 6.84 -3.71 15.15
C ASP A 33 6.72 -3.87 13.62
N ILE A 34 7.57 -4.73 13.03
CA ILE A 34 7.52 -5.00 11.58
C ILE A 34 6.24 -5.73 11.19
N ARG A 35 5.78 -6.71 11.99
CA ARG A 35 4.50 -7.38 11.78
C ARG A 35 3.31 -6.43 11.88
N HIS A 36 3.37 -5.46 12.80
CA HIS A 36 2.33 -4.44 12.93
C HIS A 36 2.25 -3.58 11.66
N LEU A 37 3.39 -3.13 11.12
CA LEU A 37 3.44 -2.40 9.86
C LEU A 37 2.99 -3.24 8.66
N GLN A 38 3.36 -4.52 8.62
CA GLN A 38 2.89 -5.46 7.57
C GLN A 38 1.37 -5.64 7.61
N ASN A 39 0.78 -5.74 8.80
CA ASN A 39 -0.68 -5.83 8.96
C ASN A 39 -1.38 -4.53 8.54
N LYS A 40 -0.83 -3.36 8.91
CA LYS A 40 -1.33 -2.07 8.43
C LYS A 40 -1.29 -1.98 6.90
N LEU A 41 -0.17 -2.36 6.30
CA LEU A 41 0.00 -2.37 4.84
C LEU A 41 -0.97 -3.32 4.15
N HIS A 42 -1.19 -4.51 4.71
CA HIS A 42 -2.16 -5.48 4.21
C HIS A 42 -3.59 -4.92 4.24
N HIS A 43 -3.96 -4.21 5.31
CA HIS A 43 -5.27 -3.55 5.40
C HIS A 43 -5.44 -2.45 4.34
N ILE A 44 -4.37 -1.71 4.02
CA ILE A 44 -4.36 -0.71 2.94
C ILE A 44 -4.50 -1.39 1.58
N ASP A 45 -3.80 -2.50 1.34
CA ASP A 45 -3.92 -3.31 0.13
C ASP A 45 -5.34 -3.87 -0.06
N GLU A 46 -5.97 -4.35 1.01
CA GLU A 46 -7.37 -4.81 0.96
C GLU A 46 -8.33 -3.67 0.64
N LYS A 47 -8.17 -2.49 1.26
CA LYS A 47 -8.97 -1.29 0.95
C LYS A 47 -8.77 -0.81 -0.47
N TYR A 48 -7.53 -0.81 -0.95
CA TYR A 48 -7.18 -0.46 -2.32
C TYR A 48 -7.84 -1.43 -3.31
N LYS A 49 -7.74 -2.73 -3.05
CA LYS A 49 -8.42 -3.76 -3.86
C LYS A 49 -9.93 -3.59 -3.83
N GLN A 50 -10.54 -3.33 -2.67
CA GLN A 50 -11.98 -3.09 -2.58
C GLN A 50 -12.40 -1.83 -3.34
N GLY A 51 -11.67 -0.71 -3.20
CA GLY A 51 -11.95 0.53 -3.93
C GLY A 51 -11.79 0.37 -5.44
N CYS A 52 -10.75 -0.34 -5.89
CA CYS A 52 -10.57 -0.68 -7.31
C CYS A 52 -11.60 -1.69 -7.82
N ILE A 53 -12.17 -2.56 -6.97
CA ILE A 53 -13.22 -3.51 -7.34
C ILE A 53 -14.60 -2.82 -7.39
N ASP A 54 -14.83 -1.80 -6.58
CA ASP A 54 -16.08 -1.00 -6.59
C ASP A 54 -16.13 -0.05 -7.79
N ASP A 55 -15.00 0.54 -8.20
CA ASP A 55 -14.90 1.37 -9.42
C ASP A 55 -14.95 0.53 -10.71
N ARG A 56 -14.58 -0.76 -10.63
CA ARG A 56 -14.81 -1.71 -11.73
C ARG A 56 -16.31 -1.98 -11.83
N ASP A 57 -16.95 -1.35 -12.80
CA ASP A 57 -18.29 -1.71 -13.21
C ASP A 57 -18.29 -3.21 -13.53
N THR A 58 -18.92 -4.00 -12.65
CA THR A 58 -18.94 -5.47 -12.71
C THR A 58 -19.58 -6.04 -13.99
N LYS A 59 -20.02 -5.17 -14.93
CA LYS A 59 -20.49 -5.54 -16.27
C LYS A 59 -19.49 -5.24 -17.40
N ASN A 60 -18.39 -4.52 -17.16
CA ASN A 60 -17.38 -4.25 -18.17
C ASN A 60 -16.08 -5.03 -17.88
N LEU A 61 -15.94 -6.18 -18.54
CA LEU A 61 -14.71 -6.99 -18.61
C LEU A 61 -13.56 -6.31 -19.36
N SER A 62 -13.72 -5.06 -19.80
CA SER A 62 -12.76 -4.26 -20.56
C SER A 62 -12.21 -3.06 -19.79
N ASP A 63 -12.49 -2.98 -18.48
CA ASP A 63 -11.84 -2.00 -17.60
C ASP A 63 -10.36 -2.36 -17.48
N ASP A 64 -9.57 -1.75 -18.36
CA ASP A 64 -8.17 -2.08 -18.55
C ASP A 64 -7.41 -1.58 -17.30
N PRO A 65 -6.68 -2.45 -16.58
CA PRO A 65 -5.99 -2.09 -15.34
C PRO A 65 -4.91 -1.02 -15.52
N TYR A 66 -4.64 -0.62 -16.77
CA TYR A 66 -3.70 0.42 -17.17
C TYR A 66 -4.35 1.80 -17.43
N GLU A 67 -5.69 1.95 -17.39
CA GLU A 67 -6.35 3.26 -17.55
C GLU A 67 -6.23 4.18 -16.31
N HIS A 68 -5.70 3.66 -15.21
CA HIS A 68 -5.54 4.43 -13.97
C HIS A 68 -4.06 4.64 -13.63
N GLU A 69 -3.42 5.65 -14.24
CA GLU A 69 -2.03 6.04 -13.90
C GLU A 69 -1.80 6.17 -12.38
N GLY A 70 -2.81 6.63 -11.63
CA GLY A 70 -2.74 6.73 -10.17
C GLY A 70 -2.71 5.36 -9.44
N GLN A 71 -3.36 4.34 -9.98
CA GLN A 71 -3.34 2.98 -9.43
C GLN A 71 -1.98 2.31 -9.59
N ALA A 72 -1.33 2.51 -10.74
CA ALA A 72 0.03 2.04 -10.97
C ALA A 72 1.02 2.65 -9.98
N GLN A 73 0.90 3.96 -9.71
CA GLN A 73 1.73 4.64 -8.72
C GLN A 73 1.53 4.08 -7.30
N VAL A 74 0.28 3.91 -6.86
CA VAL A 74 -0.04 3.34 -5.54
C VAL A 74 0.48 1.89 -5.42
N THR A 75 0.40 1.11 -6.50
CA THR A 75 0.87 -0.28 -6.53
C THR A 75 2.38 -0.39 -6.44
N ASP A 76 3.14 0.42 -7.19
CA ASP A 76 4.61 0.48 -7.10
C ASP A 76 5.04 0.89 -5.67
N GLU A 77 4.32 1.82 -5.06
CA GLU A 77 4.61 2.30 -3.72
C GLU A 77 4.28 1.25 -2.64
N LEU A 78 3.16 0.52 -2.78
CA LEU A 78 2.83 -0.67 -1.95
C LEU A 78 3.96 -1.71 -1.99
N GLU A 79 4.43 -2.06 -3.19
CA GLU A 79 5.44 -3.09 -3.38
C GLU A 79 6.78 -2.69 -2.75
N ARG A 80 7.19 -1.42 -2.89
CA ARG A 80 8.41 -0.90 -2.26
C ARG A 80 8.36 -0.96 -0.74
N ILE A 81 7.23 -0.62 -0.13
CA ILE A 81 7.07 -0.71 1.32
C ILE A 81 7.10 -2.18 1.76
N HIS A 82 6.43 -3.07 1.02
CA HIS A 82 6.47 -4.51 1.26
C HIS A 82 7.91 -5.05 1.23
N GLN A 83 8.69 -4.71 0.20
CA GLN A 83 10.10 -5.10 0.12
C GLN A 83 10.91 -4.55 1.30
N THR A 84 10.70 -3.28 1.66
CA THR A 84 11.42 -2.65 2.77
C THR A 84 11.14 -3.36 4.09
N LEU A 85 9.87 -3.61 4.41
CA LEU A 85 9.47 -4.35 5.62
C LEU A 85 10.01 -5.78 5.61
N HIS A 86 10.01 -6.44 4.46
CA HIS A 86 10.56 -7.80 4.33
C HIS A 86 12.07 -7.82 4.59
N ILE A 87 12.83 -6.88 4.03
CA ILE A 87 14.27 -6.72 4.29
C ILE A 87 14.52 -6.42 5.77
N MET A 88 13.70 -5.56 6.39
CA MET A 88 13.81 -5.25 7.81
C MET A 88 13.56 -6.49 8.66
N LEU A 89 12.52 -7.27 8.40
CA LEU A 89 12.23 -8.50 9.13
C LEU A 89 13.38 -9.51 9.00
N SER A 90 13.88 -9.70 7.77
CA SER A 90 15.01 -10.60 7.48
C SER A 90 16.33 -10.19 8.16
N ARG A 91 16.44 -8.97 8.69
CA ARG A 91 17.62 -8.53 9.47
C ARG A 91 17.51 -8.84 10.97
N ILE A 92 16.32 -9.19 11.45
CA ILE A 92 16.04 -9.48 12.87
C ILE A 92 15.88 -10.99 13.10
N GLU A 93 15.39 -11.73 12.11
CA GLU A 93 15.39 -13.21 12.08
C GLU A 93 16.76 -13.80 11.74
#